data_AF-A0A9Q3K3M0-F1
#
_entry.id   AF-A0A9Q3K3M0-F1
#
_cell.length_a   1.000
_cell.length_b   1.000
_cell.length_c   1.000
_cell.angle_alpha   90.00
_cell.angle_beta   90.00
_cell.angle_gamma   90.00
#
_symmetry.space_group_name_H-M   'P 1'
#
loop_
_entity.id
_entity.type
_entity.pdbx_description
1 polymer ?
#
loop_
_entity_poly.entity_id
_entity_poly.type
_entity_poly.pdbx_seq_one_letter_code
_entity_poly.pdbx_strand_id
1 'polypeptide(L)' 'MRQDHGKHDWPWWKSEMITKWANNSWRFKMENAFESAIFSSEKDKPLTWFLKQKDRLSALHPDMSDSKINMKILRKCGG' A
#
# COMPACT_ATOMS: atom_id res chain seq x y z
N MET A 1 13.85 -9.21 16.42
CA MET A 1 14.30 -8.64 15.12
C MET A 1 15.64 -7.94 15.30
N ARG A 2 15.72 -6.69 15.80
CA ARG A 2 17.01 -5.96 15.89
C ARG A 2 18.03 -6.58 16.85
N GLN A 3 17.57 -7.22 17.92
CA GLN A 3 18.43 -7.98 18.86
C GLN A 3 18.90 -9.32 18.28
N ASP A 4 18.15 -9.93 17.37
CA ASP A 4 18.42 -11.26 16.81
C ASP A 4 19.32 -11.19 15.56
N HIS A 5 19.25 -10.10 14.80
CA HIS A 5 19.95 -9.93 13.53
C HIS A 5 21.10 -8.90 13.57
N GLY A 6 21.32 -8.19 14.69
CA GLY A 6 22.40 -7.21 14.80
C GLY A 6 22.20 -5.93 13.97
N LYS A 7 23.30 -5.25 13.61
CA LYS A 7 23.29 -4.02 12.81
C LYS A 7 23.35 -4.35 11.32
N HIS A 8 22.26 -4.06 10.61
CA HIS A 8 22.17 -4.07 9.16
C HIS A 8 21.71 -2.71 8.63
N ASP A 9 21.93 -2.49 7.34
CA ASP A 9 21.47 -1.31 6.62
C ASP A 9 19.94 -1.33 6.37
N TRP A 10 19.40 -0.20 5.96
CA TRP A 10 17.96 -0.07 5.74
C TRP A 10 17.40 -0.97 4.63
N PRO A 11 18.08 -1.14 3.46
CA PRO A 11 17.64 -2.06 2.43
C PRO A 11 17.47 -3.50 2.93
N TRP A 12 18.42 -3.99 3.74
CA TRP A 12 18.34 -5.33 4.31
C TRP A 12 17.13 -5.47 5.26
N TRP A 13 16.94 -4.49 6.16
CA TRP A 13 15.78 -4.48 7.05
C TRP A 13 14.47 -4.46 6.27
N LYS A 14 14.39 -3.64 5.22
CA LYS A 14 13.21 -3.59 4.35
C LYS A 14 12.93 -4.97 3.74
N SER A 15 13.97 -5.68 3.27
CA SER A 15 13.84 -7.04 2.73
C SER A 15 13.30 -8.02 3.76
N GLU A 16 13.88 -8.07 4.97
CA GLU A 16 13.42 -8.98 6.02
C GLU A 16 11.99 -8.72 6.47
N MET A 17 11.61 -7.44 6.57
CA MET A 17 10.24 -7.06 6.89
C MET A 17 9.26 -7.53 5.81
N ILE A 18 9.63 -7.38 4.53
CA ILE A 18 8.84 -7.89 3.40
C ILE A 18 8.75 -9.42 3.47
N THR A 19 9.86 -10.14 3.65
CA THR A 19 9.87 -11.61 3.75
C THR A 19 8.95 -12.10 4.88
N LYS A 20 8.99 -11.45 6.04
CA LYS A 20 8.23 -11.90 7.21
C LYS A 20 6.74 -11.55 7.14
N TRP A 21 6.39 -10.37 6.63
CA TRP A 21 5.03 -9.83 6.75
C TRP A 21 4.30 -9.63 5.42
N ALA A 22 4.99 -9.51 4.28
CA ALA A 22 4.37 -9.38 2.97
C ALA A 22 4.01 -10.74 2.35
N ASN A 23 3.54 -11.67 3.18
CA ASN A 23 3.04 -12.98 2.77
C ASN A 23 1.74 -12.85 1.95
N ASN A 24 1.34 -13.94 1.29
CA ASN A 24 0.15 -13.95 0.43
C ASN A 24 -1.13 -13.51 1.14
N SER A 25 -1.28 -13.83 2.43
CA SER A 25 -2.44 -13.41 3.21
C SER A 25 -2.47 -11.90 3.44
N TRP A 26 -1.30 -11.26 3.68
CA TRP A 26 -1.22 -9.81 3.77
C TRP A 26 -1.52 -9.14 2.43
N ARG A 27 -0.96 -9.66 1.33
CA ARG A 27 -1.22 -9.14 -0.02
C ARG A 27 -2.70 -9.17 -0.34
N PHE A 28 -3.34 -10.32 -0.13
CA PHE A 28 -4.79 -10.48 -0.33
C PHE A 28 -5.60 -9.51 0.52
N LYS A 29 -5.24 -9.28 1.79
CA LYS A 29 -5.92 -8.30 2.65
C LYS A 29 -5.77 -6.87 2.13
N MET A 30 -4.58 -6.48 1.69
CA MET A 30 -4.34 -5.14 1.15
C MET A 30 -5.06 -4.92 -0.18
N GLU A 31 -5.03 -5.91 -1.07
CA GLU A 31 -5.76 -5.89 -2.35
C GLU A 31 -7.25 -5.71 -2.11
N ASN A 32 -7.88 -6.55 -1.27
CA ASN A 32 -9.29 -6.40 -0.93
C ASN A 32 -9.61 -5.05 -0.26
N ALA A 33 -8.71 -4.56 0.60
CA ALA A 33 -8.91 -3.27 1.26
C ALA A 33 -8.84 -2.09 0.29
N PHE A 34 -8.05 -2.19 -0.78
CA PHE A 34 -8.05 -1.23 -1.88
C PHE A 34 -9.28 -1.42 -2.78
N GLU A 35 -9.61 -2.65 -3.16
CA GLU A 35 -10.71 -2.93 -4.09
C GLU A 35 -12.08 -2.51 -3.54
N SER A 36 -12.31 -2.71 -2.24
CA SER A 36 -13.53 -2.30 -1.52
C SER A 36 -13.58 -0.82 -1.16
N ALA A 37 -12.46 -0.09 -1.25
CA ALA A 37 -12.42 1.33 -0.94
C ALA A 37 -12.95 2.16 -2.12
N ILE A 38 -14.22 2.53 -2.05
CA ILE A 38 -14.86 3.50 -2.93
C ILE A 38 -14.85 4.86 -2.23
N PHE A 39 -14.47 5.92 -2.94
CA PHE A 39 -14.47 7.26 -2.38
C PHE A 39 -15.90 7.78 -2.22
N SER A 40 -16.19 8.43 -1.09
CA SER A 40 -17.46 9.10 -0.83
C SER A 40 -17.21 10.51 -0.31
N SER A 41 -17.69 11.54 -1.02
CA SER A 41 -17.53 12.94 -0.62
C SER A 41 -18.22 13.29 0.72
N GLU A 42 -19.21 12.50 1.13
CA GLU A 42 -19.92 12.67 2.40
C GLU A 42 -19.13 12.13 3.60
N LYS A 43 -18.30 11.11 3.38
CA LYS A 43 -17.63 10.34 4.45
C LYS A 43 -16.13 10.57 4.50
N ASP A 44 -15.50 10.83 3.36
CA ASP A 44 -14.06 10.82 3.20
C ASP A 44 -13.49 12.23 2.99
N LYS A 45 -12.37 12.50 3.66
CA LYS A 45 -11.52 13.67 3.34
C LYS A 45 -10.64 13.32 2.13
N PRO A 46 -10.74 14.06 1.00
CA PRO A 46 -10.08 13.68 -0.25
C PRO A 46 -8.58 13.38 -0.11
N LEU A 47 -7.82 14.27 0.52
CA LEU A 47 -6.38 14.11 0.69
C LEU A 47 -6.02 12.87 1.51
N THR A 48 -6.67 12.70 2.67
CA THR A 48 -6.40 11.58 3.57
C THR A 48 -6.76 10.25 2.92
N TRP A 49 -7.88 10.21 2.22
CA TRP A 49 -8.34 9.01 1.53
C TRP A 49 -7.40 8.67 0.37
N PHE A 50 -7.02 9.65 -0.44
CA PHE A 50 -6.09 9.49 -1.55
C PHE A 50 -4.73 8.94 -1.07
N LEU A 51 -4.12 9.58 -0.05
CA LEU A 51 -2.84 9.16 0.48
C LEU A 51 -2.88 7.71 0.98
N LYS A 52 -3.97 7.32 1.66
CA LYS A 52 -4.16 5.94 2.12
C LYS A 52 -4.22 4.93 0.97
N GLN A 53 -4.86 5.27 -0.15
CA GLN A 53 -4.90 4.40 -1.32
C GLN A 53 -3.56 4.35 -2.05
N LYS A 54 -2.87 5.49 -2.15
CA LYS A 54 -1.52 5.57 -2.71
C LYS A 54 -0.55 4.69 -1.91
N ASP A 55 -0.59 4.73 -0.59
CA ASP A 55 0.28 3.91 0.26
C ASP A 55 0.04 2.41 0.05
N ARG A 56 -1.24 2.00 -0.02
CA ARG A 56 -1.60 0.60 -0.31
C ARG A 56 -1.06 0.13 -1.66
N LEU A 57 -1.26 0.92 -2.72
CA LEU A 57 -0.80 0.58 -4.06
C LEU A 57 0.73 0.59 -4.16
N SER A 58 1.40 1.54 -3.52
CA SER A 58 2.87 1.61 -3.49
C SER A 58 3.47 0.41 -2.74
N ALA A 59 2.79 -0.09 -1.71
CA ALA A 59 3.21 -1.27 -0.97
C ALA A 59 2.98 -2.58 -1.75
N LEU A 60 1.87 -2.67 -2.50
CA LEU A 60 1.54 -3.84 -3.33
C LEU A 60 2.33 -3.88 -4.64
N HIS A 61 2.62 -2.72 -5.21
CA HIS A 61 3.25 -2.56 -6.53
C HIS A 61 4.33 -1.49 -6.48
N PRO A 62 5.50 -1.77 -5.86
CA PRO A 62 6.57 -0.79 -5.69
C PRO A 62 7.13 -0.26 -7.02
N ASP A 63 7.03 -1.03 -8.09
CA ASP A 63 7.52 -0.66 -9.43
C ASP A 63 6.45 0.06 -10.29
N MET A 64 5.27 0.32 -9.74
CA MET A 64 4.19 1.01 -10.46
C MET A 64 4.46 2.52 -10.51
N SER A 65 4.34 3.11 -11.70
CA SER A 65 4.48 4.56 -11.84
C SER A 65 3.36 5.32 -11.13
N ASP A 66 3.67 6.52 -10.63
CA ASP A 66 2.69 7.40 -9.98
C ASP A 66 1.45 7.66 -10.86
N SER A 67 1.64 7.81 -12.17
CA SER A 67 0.52 7.98 -13.12
C SER A 67 -0.45 6.79 -13.09
N LYS A 68 0.07 5.55 -13.11
CA LYS A 68 -0.76 4.34 -13.02
C LYS A 68 -1.46 4.22 -11.67
N ILE A 69 -0.77 4.58 -10.58
CA ILE A 69 -1.35 4.62 -9.23
C ILE A 69 -2.52 5.59 -9.21
N ASN A 70 -2.31 6.82 -9.68
CA ASN A 70 -3.34 7.87 -9.70
C ASN A 70 -4.55 7.43 -10.54
N MET A 71 -4.33 6.84 -11.71
CA MET A 71 -5.41 6.33 -12.56
C MET A 71 -6.21 5.21 -11.87
N LYS A 72 -5.54 4.29 -11.15
CA LYS A 72 -6.24 3.26 -10.36
C LYS A 72 -7.11 3.89 -9.26
N ILE A 73 -6.60 4.91 -8.58
CA ILE A 73 -7.33 5.61 -7.52
C ILE A 73 -8.53 6.37 -8.09
N LEU A 74 -8.37 7.09 -9.20
CA LEU A 74 -9.46 7.84 -9.85
C LEU A 74 -10.65 6.93 -10.25
N ARG A 75 -10.38 5.69 -10.67
CA ARG A 75 -11.43 4.70 -10.98
C ARG A 75 -12.31 4.35 -9.77
N LYS A 76 -11.84 4.61 -8.55
CA LYS A 76 -12.60 4.40 -7.30
C LYS A 76 -13.46 5.63 -6.91
N CYS A 77 -13.42 6.71 -7.70
CA CYS A 77 -14.16 7.95 -7.45
C CYS A 77 -15.47 8.08 -8.24
N GLY A 78 -15.94 7.02 -8.90
CA GLY A 78 -17.26 7.00 -9.55
C GLY A 78 -17.27 7.27 -11.06
N GLY A 79 -16.12 7.48 -11.69
CA GLY A 79 -16.01 7.79 -13.12
C GLY A 79 -16.03 9.29 -13.38
#